data_AF-A0A4R3YP76-F1
#
_entry.id   AF-A0A4R3YP76-F1
#
_cell.length_a   1.000
_cell.length_b   1.000
_cell.length_c   1.000
_cell.angle_alpha   90.00
_cell.angle_beta   90.00
_cell.angle_gamma   90.00
#
_symmetry.space_group_name_H-M   'P 1'
#
loop_
_entity.id
_entity.type
_entity.pdbx_description
1 polymer ?
#
loop_
_entity_poly.entity_id
_entity_poly.type
_entity_poly.pdbx_seq_one_letter_code
_entity_poly.pdbx_strand_id
1 'polypeptide(L)'
;MLTIQDMFQNQSKIDEGVLVEVSDQLWKLGSLQEIKEKVSEDLFVVHVGINMIGNWKNDGWWCLICEQAYLVPYIPDVLKIFGLEEMKTVFESIISLFPEYTTFSNEDESYYDIVNFLQNAHFKVNDERLNHITIENRKAMVRLIHQRLDRLEDITDPLWGYGSQCDGWKSVLDFIALKI
;
A
#
# COMPACT_ATOMS: atom_id res chain seq x y z
N MET A 1 -6.05 17.48 16.97
CA MET A 1 -6.04 16.33 16.04
C MET A 1 -6.58 16.84 14.72
N LEU A 2 -5.82 16.76 13.63
CA LEU A 2 -6.29 17.26 12.33
C LEU A 2 -7.34 16.33 11.73
N THR A 3 -8.34 16.89 11.07
CA THR A 3 -9.50 16.17 10.52
C THR A 3 -9.63 16.36 9.00
N ILE A 4 -10.47 15.56 8.34
CA ILE A 4 -10.79 15.77 6.91
C ILE A 4 -11.35 17.18 6.68
N GLN A 5 -12.20 17.69 7.59
CA GLN A 5 -12.76 19.03 7.48
C GLN A 5 -11.68 20.11 7.51
N ASP A 6 -10.69 19.98 8.40
CA ASP A 6 -9.56 20.92 8.47
C ASP A 6 -8.79 21.00 7.14
N MET A 7 -8.67 19.87 6.42
CA MET A 7 -7.88 19.78 5.18
C MET A 7 -8.67 20.11 3.92
N PHE A 8 -9.98 19.79 3.87
CA PHE A 8 -10.75 19.77 2.62
C PHE A 8 -11.98 20.69 2.58
N GLN A 9 -12.51 21.18 3.71
CA GLN A 9 -13.84 21.85 3.73
C GLN A 9 -13.94 23.12 2.86
N ASN A 10 -12.81 23.80 2.61
CA ASN A 10 -12.76 25.03 1.83
C ASN A 10 -12.39 24.80 0.36
N GLN A 11 -12.21 23.54 -0.05
CA GLN A 11 -11.82 23.19 -1.41
C GLN A 11 -13.07 23.18 -2.31
N SER A 12 -13.10 24.10 -3.28
CA SER A 12 -14.20 24.17 -4.26
C SER A 12 -14.30 22.93 -5.17
N LYS A 13 -13.19 22.22 -5.34
CA LYS A 13 -13.07 20.94 -6.03
C LYS A 13 -11.89 20.18 -5.42
N ILE A 14 -12.05 18.87 -5.22
CA ILE A 14 -10.98 17.98 -4.77
C ILE A 14 -10.60 17.10 -5.96
N ASP A 15 -9.42 17.33 -6.50
CA ASP A 15 -8.80 16.49 -7.54
C ASP A 15 -7.40 16.03 -7.09
N GLU A 16 -6.69 15.30 -7.95
CA GLU A 16 -5.39 14.70 -7.63
C GLU A 16 -4.39 15.73 -7.09
N GLY A 17 -4.36 16.95 -7.64
CA GLY A 17 -3.46 18.00 -7.16
C GLY A 17 -3.70 18.34 -5.69
N VAL A 18 -4.97 18.49 -5.30
CA VAL A 18 -5.36 18.75 -3.91
C VAL A 18 -5.03 17.55 -3.00
N LEU A 19 -5.25 16.32 -3.47
CA LEU A 19 -4.91 15.11 -2.71
C LEU A 19 -3.40 15.03 -2.43
N VAL A 20 -2.57 15.30 -3.44
CA VAL A 20 -1.10 15.33 -3.31
C VAL A 20 -0.67 16.44 -2.34
N GLU A 21 -1.19 17.66 -2.49
CA GLU A 21 -0.87 18.77 -1.60
C GLU A 21 -1.21 18.48 -0.13
N VAL A 22 -2.35 17.83 0.12
CA VAL A 22 -2.74 17.40 1.47
C VAL A 22 -1.80 16.31 1.99
N SER A 23 -1.45 15.33 1.16
CA SER A 23 -0.49 14.29 1.53
C SER A 23 0.86 14.89 1.93
N ASP A 24 1.38 15.83 1.13
CA ASP A 24 2.64 16.55 1.42
C ASP A 24 2.58 17.34 2.72
N GLN A 25 1.43 17.92 3.06
CA GLN A 25 1.24 18.60 4.35
C GLN A 25 1.26 17.63 5.52
N LEU A 26 0.65 16.45 5.37
CA LEU A 26 0.64 15.42 6.40
C LEU A 26 2.04 14.81 6.60
N TRP A 27 2.80 14.60 5.53
CA TRP A 27 4.18 14.13 5.60
C TRP A 27 5.12 15.07 6.38
N LYS A 28 4.80 16.37 6.48
CA LYS A 28 5.54 17.32 7.33
C LYS A 28 5.33 17.08 8.82
N LEU A 29 4.34 16.29 9.22
CA LEU A 29 4.09 15.96 10.62
C LEU A 29 5.02 14.88 11.16
N GLY A 30 5.73 14.15 10.29
CA GLY A 30 6.70 13.11 10.65
C GLY A 30 6.43 11.78 9.95
N SER A 31 6.90 10.70 10.56
CA SER A 31 6.67 9.31 10.14
C SER A 31 5.18 8.97 10.10
N LEU A 32 4.82 7.88 9.40
CA LEU A 32 3.43 7.44 9.31
C LEU A 32 2.79 7.18 10.69
N GLN A 33 3.57 6.67 11.65
CA GLN A 33 3.13 6.47 13.03
C GLN A 33 2.85 7.80 13.74
N GLU A 34 3.73 8.79 13.59
CA GLU A 34 3.50 10.13 14.16
C GLU A 34 2.30 10.83 13.52
N ILE A 35 2.06 10.63 12.22
CA ILE A 35 0.86 11.12 11.54
C ILE A 35 -0.38 10.50 12.17
N LYS A 36 -0.41 9.17 12.32
CA LYS A 36 -1.53 8.44 12.94
C LYS A 36 -1.91 8.97 14.32
N GLU A 37 -0.93 9.41 15.12
CA GLU A 37 -1.15 9.97 16.45
C GLU A 37 -1.65 11.43 16.44
N LYS A 38 -1.37 12.17 15.36
CA LYS A 38 -1.67 13.61 15.24
C LYS A 38 -2.97 13.89 14.48
N VAL A 39 -3.49 12.93 13.72
CA VAL A 39 -4.69 13.08 12.87
C VAL A 39 -5.83 12.17 13.29
N SER A 40 -7.04 12.50 12.85
CA SER A 40 -8.23 11.66 13.05
C SER A 40 -8.12 10.36 12.27
N GLU A 41 -8.78 9.30 12.76
CA GLU A 41 -8.82 8.00 12.08
C GLU A 41 -9.26 8.14 10.61
N ASP A 42 -10.30 8.93 10.34
CA ASP A 42 -10.78 9.19 8.98
C ASP A 42 -9.73 9.89 8.12
N LEU A 43 -9.02 10.89 8.65
CA LEU A 43 -7.94 11.57 7.89
C LEU A 43 -6.74 10.63 7.67
N PHE A 44 -6.45 9.75 8.62
CA PHE A 44 -5.40 8.75 8.46
C PHE A 44 -5.73 7.75 7.34
N VAL A 45 -7.00 7.30 7.28
CA VAL A 45 -7.50 6.44 6.17
C VAL A 45 -7.34 7.14 4.83
N VAL A 46 -7.70 8.42 4.74
CA VAL A 46 -7.48 9.22 3.51
C VAL A 46 -6.00 9.28 3.15
N HIS A 47 -5.13 9.56 4.12
CA HIS A 47 -3.69 9.66 3.88
C HIS A 47 -3.08 8.35 3.37
N VAL A 48 -3.41 7.22 4.01
CA VAL A 48 -2.98 5.90 3.54
C VAL A 48 -3.58 5.59 2.17
N GLY A 49 -4.85 5.92 1.93
CA GLY A 49 -5.50 5.73 0.64
C GLY A 49 -4.84 6.51 -0.50
N ILE A 50 -4.47 7.77 -0.26
CA ILE A 50 -3.76 8.60 -1.24
C ILE A 50 -2.40 7.99 -1.58
N ASN A 51 -1.61 7.62 -0.56
CA ASN A 51 -0.28 7.06 -0.77
C ASN A 51 -0.34 5.66 -1.39
N MET A 52 -1.33 4.84 -1.03
CA MET A 52 -1.53 3.51 -1.61
C MET A 52 -1.83 3.60 -3.11
N ILE A 53 -2.82 4.40 -3.49
CA ILE A 53 -3.22 4.57 -4.90
C ILE A 53 -2.10 5.26 -5.68
N GLY A 54 -1.50 6.34 -5.13
CA GLY A 54 -0.43 7.08 -5.80
C GLY A 54 0.81 6.24 -6.08
N ASN A 55 1.28 5.46 -5.10
CA ASN A 55 2.42 4.57 -5.32
C ASN A 55 2.09 3.43 -6.30
N TRP A 56 0.88 2.86 -6.22
CA TRP A 56 0.44 1.86 -7.19
C TRP A 56 0.40 2.43 -8.61
N LYS A 57 -0.13 3.64 -8.81
CA LYS A 57 -0.18 4.29 -10.13
C LYS A 57 1.20 4.54 -10.73
N ASN A 58 2.24 4.67 -9.89
CA ASN A 58 3.61 4.88 -10.36
C ASN A 58 4.25 3.57 -10.85
N ASP A 59 4.30 2.54 -10.00
CA ASP A 59 5.11 1.34 -10.24
C ASP A 59 4.42 0.02 -9.85
N GLY A 60 3.12 0.04 -9.55
CA GLY A 60 2.32 -1.13 -9.21
C GLY A 60 2.51 -1.64 -7.77
N TRP A 61 1.84 -2.75 -7.46
CA TRP A 61 1.75 -3.29 -6.10
C TRP A 61 3.08 -3.83 -5.57
N TRP A 62 3.87 -4.48 -6.42
CA TRP A 62 5.15 -5.03 -5.96
C TRP A 62 6.09 -3.91 -5.52
N CYS A 63 6.22 -2.85 -6.31
CA CYS A 63 7.03 -1.69 -5.93
C CYS A 63 6.54 -1.06 -4.63
N LEU A 64 5.23 -0.86 -4.47
CA LEU A 64 4.64 -0.36 -3.23
C LEU A 64 5.04 -1.24 -2.03
N ILE A 65 4.90 -2.56 -2.13
CA ILE A 65 5.27 -3.48 -1.05
C ILE A 65 6.77 -3.40 -0.76
N CYS A 66 7.63 -3.30 -1.77
CA CYS A 66 9.08 -3.25 -1.61
C CYS A 66 9.56 -1.95 -0.99
N GLU A 67 9.07 -0.82 -1.52
CA GLU A 67 9.64 0.50 -1.26
C GLU A 67 8.86 1.29 -0.21
N GLN A 68 7.59 0.94 0.04
CA GLN A 68 6.73 1.59 1.02
C GLN A 68 6.26 0.59 2.08
N ALA A 69 7.19 -0.20 2.62
CA ALA A 69 6.90 -1.30 3.55
C ALA A 69 6.01 -0.86 4.71
N TYR A 70 6.27 0.33 5.25
CA TYR A 70 5.53 0.90 6.37
C TYR A 70 4.02 1.13 6.09
N LEU A 71 3.57 1.17 4.83
CA LEU A 71 2.14 1.25 4.46
C LEU A 71 1.46 -0.11 4.52
N VAL A 72 2.20 -1.21 4.26
CA VAL A 72 1.65 -2.57 4.08
C VAL A 72 0.71 -2.98 5.23
N PRO A 73 1.02 -2.74 6.52
CA PRO A 73 0.15 -3.13 7.63
C PRO A 73 -1.23 -2.43 7.62
N TYR A 74 -1.37 -1.29 6.95
CA TYR A 74 -2.59 -0.47 6.96
C TYR A 74 -3.48 -0.69 5.73
N ILE A 75 -2.92 -1.23 4.65
CA ILE A 75 -3.61 -1.41 3.36
C ILE A 75 -4.87 -2.26 3.46
N PRO A 76 -4.88 -3.43 4.15
CA PRO A 76 -6.09 -4.26 4.23
C PRO A 76 -7.29 -3.52 4.84
N ASP A 77 -7.08 -2.74 5.90
CA ASP A 77 -8.15 -1.98 6.55
C ASP A 77 -8.67 -0.85 5.66
N VAL A 78 -7.77 -0.15 4.94
CA VAL A 78 -8.18 0.91 4.01
C VAL A 78 -8.95 0.34 2.82
N LEU A 79 -8.49 -0.77 2.24
CA LEU A 79 -9.22 -1.47 1.17
C LEU A 79 -10.62 -1.89 1.63
N LYS A 80 -10.76 -2.40 2.86
CA LYS A 80 -12.06 -2.71 3.47
C LYS A 80 -12.95 -1.48 3.58
N ILE A 81 -12.41 -0.37 4.10
CA ILE A 81 -13.17 0.89 4.27
C ILE A 81 -13.62 1.45 2.92
N PHE A 82 -12.83 1.28 1.88
CA PHE A 82 -13.18 1.65 0.50
C PHE A 82 -14.12 0.65 -0.19
N GLY A 83 -14.54 -0.42 0.49
CA GLY A 83 -15.42 -1.44 -0.07
C GLY A 83 -14.75 -2.36 -1.10
N LEU A 84 -13.42 -2.44 -1.11
CA LEU A 84 -12.60 -3.20 -2.06
C LEU A 84 -12.20 -4.57 -1.50
N GLU A 85 -13.19 -5.36 -1.06
CA GLU A 85 -12.97 -6.62 -0.31
C GLU A 85 -12.22 -7.69 -1.12
N GLU A 86 -12.44 -7.75 -2.43
CA GLU A 86 -11.70 -8.66 -3.31
C GLU A 86 -10.21 -8.28 -3.35
N MET A 87 -9.91 -7.01 -3.56
CA MET A 87 -8.54 -6.48 -3.58
C MET A 87 -7.83 -6.72 -2.25
N LYS A 88 -8.53 -6.49 -1.13
CA LYS A 88 -8.05 -6.81 0.21
C LYS A 88 -7.68 -8.29 0.34
N THR A 89 -8.57 -9.18 -0.07
CA THR A 89 -8.38 -10.63 0.07
C THR A 89 -7.15 -11.10 -0.72
N VAL A 90 -6.99 -10.61 -1.95
CA VAL A 90 -5.83 -10.95 -2.78
C VAL A 90 -4.55 -10.34 -2.19
N PHE A 91 -4.58 -9.09 -1.73
CA PHE A 91 -3.45 -8.45 -1.06
C PHE A 91 -3.01 -9.21 0.20
N GLU A 92 -3.93 -9.54 1.10
CA GLU A 92 -3.65 -10.33 2.31
C GLU A 92 -3.06 -11.71 1.97
N SER A 93 -3.50 -12.32 0.85
CA SER A 93 -2.90 -13.57 0.37
C SER A 93 -1.45 -13.38 -0.07
N ILE A 94 -1.05 -12.24 -0.64
CA ILE A 94 0.37 -11.97 -0.95
C ILE A 94 1.15 -11.84 0.35
N ILE A 95 0.64 -11.05 1.30
CA ILE A 95 1.27 -10.84 2.60
C ILE A 95 1.44 -12.15 3.38
N SER A 96 0.50 -13.09 3.25
CA SER A 96 0.60 -14.41 3.90
C SER A 96 1.76 -15.29 3.39
N LEU A 97 2.43 -14.90 2.30
CA LEU A 97 3.60 -15.60 1.77
C LEU A 97 4.92 -15.06 2.33
N PHE A 98 4.88 -13.92 3.02
CA PHE A 98 6.04 -13.40 3.73
C PHE A 98 6.34 -14.26 4.96
N PRO A 99 7.62 -14.42 5.35
CA PRO A 99 7.97 -15.09 6.59
C PRO A 99 7.26 -14.45 7.79
N GLU A 100 6.85 -15.25 8.78
CA GLU A 100 6.08 -14.77 9.95
C GLU A 100 6.83 -13.69 10.77
N TYR A 101 8.16 -13.69 10.71
CA TYR A 101 9.01 -12.72 11.40
C TYR A 101 9.21 -11.41 10.62
N THR A 102 8.53 -11.22 9.49
CA THR A 102 8.68 -10.02 8.67
C THR A 102 8.21 -8.80 9.45
N THR A 103 9.11 -7.85 9.65
CA THR A 103 8.75 -6.48 10.03
C THR A 103 8.62 -5.66 8.76
N PHE A 104 7.43 -5.12 8.49
CA PHE A 104 7.20 -4.26 7.33
C PHE A 104 7.74 -2.85 7.58
N SER A 105 9.06 -2.69 7.43
CA SER A 105 9.77 -1.43 7.58
C SER A 105 10.98 -1.38 6.67
N ASN A 106 11.17 -0.28 5.95
CA ASN A 106 12.38 -0.03 5.16
C ASN A 106 13.63 0.19 6.04
N GLU A 107 13.45 0.36 7.36
CA GLU A 107 14.53 0.45 8.33
C GLU A 107 15.00 -0.93 8.82
N ASP A 108 14.23 -2.00 8.59
CA ASP A 108 14.65 -3.37 8.90
C ASP A 108 15.61 -3.87 7.81
N GLU A 109 16.87 -4.05 8.18
CA GLU A 109 17.92 -4.52 7.27
C GLU A 109 17.57 -5.87 6.60
N SER A 110 16.75 -6.70 7.25
CA SER A 110 16.33 -7.99 6.69
C SER A 110 15.18 -7.88 5.68
N TYR A 111 14.49 -6.74 5.62
CA TYR A 111 13.32 -6.58 4.75
C TYR A 111 13.68 -6.70 3.27
N TYR A 112 14.77 -6.05 2.83
CA TYR A 112 15.23 -6.15 1.44
C TYR A 112 15.64 -7.57 1.06
N ASP A 113 16.21 -8.34 1.99
CA ASP A 113 16.53 -9.75 1.76
C ASP A 113 15.27 -10.60 1.63
N ILE A 114 14.24 -10.37 2.45
CA ILE A 114 12.94 -11.04 2.33
C ILE A 114 12.30 -10.72 0.98
N VAL A 115 12.28 -9.44 0.58
CA VAL A 115 11.73 -9.00 -0.71
C VAL A 115 12.48 -9.66 -1.88
N ASN A 116 13.82 -9.59 -1.88
CA ASN A 116 14.65 -10.22 -2.91
C ASN A 116 14.46 -11.75 -2.94
N PHE A 117 14.25 -12.37 -1.77
CA PHE A 117 13.97 -13.79 -1.66
C PHE A 117 12.70 -14.18 -2.40
N LEU A 118 11.65 -13.37 -2.22
CA LEU A 118 10.31 -13.55 -2.73
C LEU A 118 10.13 -13.10 -4.19
N GLN A 119 10.97 -12.18 -4.68
CA GLN A 119 10.93 -11.66 -6.05
C GLN A 119 11.53 -12.62 -7.07
N ASN A 120 12.70 -13.19 -6.76
CA ASN A 120 13.42 -14.03 -7.71
C ASN A 120 14.23 -15.09 -6.99
N ALA A 121 14.02 -16.36 -7.35
CA ALA A 121 14.68 -17.50 -6.72
C ALA A 121 16.22 -17.48 -6.83
N HIS A 122 16.78 -16.70 -7.75
CA HIS A 122 18.22 -16.62 -8.00
C HIS A 122 18.91 -15.43 -7.34
N PHE A 123 18.15 -14.49 -6.74
CA PHE A 123 18.77 -13.40 -6.00
C PHE A 123 19.48 -13.92 -4.76
N LYS A 124 20.68 -13.40 -4.52
CA LYS A 124 21.42 -13.69 -3.30
C LYS A 124 20.80 -12.90 -2.15
N VAL A 125 20.69 -13.53 -1.00
CA VAL A 125 20.21 -12.94 0.24
C VAL A 125 21.20 -13.27 1.35
N ASN A 126 21.36 -12.40 2.32
CA ASN A 126 22.29 -12.55 3.43
C ASN A 126 21.60 -13.14 4.67
N ASP A 127 20.29 -12.97 4.81
CA ASP A 127 19.51 -13.53 5.90
C ASP A 127 19.60 -15.06 5.95
N GLU A 128 20.31 -15.56 6.97
CA GLU A 128 20.54 -16.99 7.18
C GLU A 128 19.24 -17.78 7.37
N ARG A 129 18.18 -17.16 7.89
CA ARG A 129 16.88 -17.80 8.10
C ARG A 129 16.28 -18.24 6.76
N LEU A 130 16.50 -17.46 5.71
CA LEU A 130 16.02 -17.74 4.35
C LEU A 130 16.85 -18.83 3.65
N ASN A 131 18.12 -19.00 4.03
CA ASN A 131 19.02 -20.01 3.45
C ASN A 131 18.63 -21.45 3.82
N HIS A 132 17.79 -21.65 4.84
CA HIS A 132 17.26 -22.97 5.18
C HIS A 132 16.13 -23.44 4.24
N ILE A 133 15.58 -22.54 3.42
CA ILE A 133 14.53 -22.88 2.45
C ILE A 133 15.19 -23.41 1.17
N THR A 134 14.73 -24.58 0.71
CA THR A 134 15.26 -25.18 -0.52
C THR A 134 14.95 -24.32 -1.74
N ILE A 135 15.81 -24.39 -2.76
CA ILE A 135 15.60 -23.65 -4.01
C ILE A 135 14.27 -23.99 -4.69
N GLU A 136 13.82 -25.25 -4.59
CA GLU A 136 12.54 -25.67 -5.17
C GLU A 136 11.35 -25.07 -4.42
N ASN A 137 11.41 -25.00 -3.08
CA ASN A 137 10.40 -24.32 -2.27
C ASN A 137 10.41 -22.81 -2.58
N ARG A 138 11.58 -22.17 -2.67
CA ARG A 138 11.69 -20.75 -3.04
C ARG A 138 11.10 -20.47 -4.41
N LYS A 139 11.40 -21.29 -5.43
CA LYS A 139 10.79 -21.17 -6.77
C LYS A 139 9.26 -21.29 -6.71
N ALA A 140 8.72 -22.18 -5.88
CA ALA A 140 7.27 -22.31 -5.70
C ALA A 140 6.65 -21.06 -5.05
N MET A 141 7.29 -20.50 -4.03
CA MET A 141 6.86 -19.25 -3.39
C MET A 141 6.87 -18.07 -4.36
N VAL A 142 7.96 -17.89 -5.11
CA VAL A 142 8.09 -16.83 -6.13
C VAL A 142 6.98 -16.94 -7.18
N ARG A 143 6.68 -18.15 -7.67
CA ARG A 143 5.57 -18.37 -8.62
C ARG A 143 4.23 -17.98 -8.02
N LEU A 144 3.96 -18.32 -6.76
CA LEU A 144 2.71 -17.97 -6.09
C LEU A 144 2.58 -16.45 -5.87
N ILE A 145 3.67 -15.78 -5.54
CA ILE A 145 3.69 -14.31 -5.41
C ILE A 145 3.36 -13.65 -6.74
N HIS A 146 4.04 -14.03 -7.83
CA HIS A 146 3.74 -13.46 -9.14
C HIS A 146 2.29 -13.73 -9.57
N GLN A 147 1.79 -14.96 -9.39
CA GLN A 147 0.39 -15.26 -9.73
C GLN A 147 -0.62 -14.41 -8.96
N ARG A 148 -0.36 -14.16 -7.67
CA ARG A 148 -1.26 -13.34 -6.83
C ARG A 148 -1.11 -11.85 -7.14
N LEU A 149 0.09 -11.39 -7.46
CA LEU A 149 0.34 -10.03 -7.92
C LEU A 149 -0.34 -9.77 -9.25
N ASP A 150 -0.19 -10.65 -10.25
CA ASP A 150 -0.88 -10.53 -11.54
C ASP A 150 -2.40 -10.39 -11.33
N ARG A 151 -2.97 -11.23 -10.46
CA ARG A 151 -4.39 -11.13 -10.11
C ARG A 151 -4.73 -9.80 -9.42
N LEU A 152 -3.86 -9.33 -8.53
CA LEU A 152 -4.06 -8.06 -7.82
C LEU A 152 -4.01 -6.89 -8.80
N GLU A 153 -3.07 -6.87 -9.74
CA GLU A 153 -2.99 -5.87 -10.80
C GLU A 153 -4.25 -5.89 -11.68
N ASP A 154 -4.70 -7.07 -12.12
CA ASP A 154 -5.88 -7.24 -12.98
C ASP A 154 -7.16 -6.63 -12.37
N ILE A 155 -7.31 -6.70 -11.04
CA ILE A 155 -8.49 -6.14 -10.34
C ILE A 155 -8.30 -4.68 -9.93
N THR A 156 -7.05 -4.20 -9.85
CA THR A 156 -6.76 -2.81 -9.50
C THR A 156 -6.79 -1.88 -10.72
N ASP A 157 -6.26 -2.31 -11.87
CA ASP A 157 -6.13 -1.46 -13.06
C ASP A 157 -7.46 -0.83 -13.53
N PRO A 158 -8.59 -1.57 -13.61
CA PRO A 158 -9.87 -0.98 -14.01
C PRO A 158 -10.41 0.09 -13.04
N LEU A 159 -9.89 0.14 -11.81
CA LEU A 159 -10.32 1.09 -10.78
C LEU A 159 -9.40 2.29 -10.68
N TRP A 160 -8.08 2.08 -10.75
CA TRP A 160 -7.08 3.10 -10.43
C TRP A 160 -6.20 3.52 -11.62
N GLY A 161 -6.19 2.70 -12.68
CA GLY A 161 -5.40 2.89 -13.90
C GLY A 161 -5.82 4.10 -14.71
N TYR A 162 -5.13 4.29 -15.84
CA TYR A 162 -5.38 5.43 -16.72
C TYR A 162 -6.77 5.33 -17.39
N GLY A 163 -7.54 6.43 -17.39
CA GLY A 163 -8.88 6.47 -17.94
C GLY A 163 -9.98 5.91 -17.01
N SER A 164 -9.60 5.43 -15.82
CA SER A 164 -10.52 5.03 -14.77
C SER A 164 -11.28 6.24 -14.20
N GLN A 165 -12.39 5.97 -13.52
CA GLN A 165 -13.28 7.03 -13.01
C GLN A 165 -12.55 7.95 -12.03
N CYS A 166 -12.73 9.27 -12.21
CA CYS A 166 -12.03 10.30 -11.44
C CYS A 166 -10.50 10.11 -11.45
N ASP A 167 -9.96 9.69 -12.60
CA ASP A 167 -8.53 9.40 -12.81
C ASP A 167 -7.99 8.38 -11.79
N GLY A 168 -8.84 7.47 -11.33
CA GLY A 168 -8.48 6.42 -10.38
C GLY A 168 -8.64 6.79 -8.90
N TRP A 169 -9.03 8.03 -8.60
CA TRP A 169 -9.14 8.53 -7.21
C TRP A 169 -10.52 8.36 -6.60
N LYS A 170 -11.45 7.72 -7.31
CA LYS A 170 -12.85 7.62 -6.89
C LYS A 170 -13.03 7.14 -5.45
N SER A 171 -12.34 6.08 -5.04
CA SER A 171 -12.50 5.50 -3.69
C SER A 171 -12.16 6.51 -2.58
N VAL A 172 -11.08 7.28 -2.75
CA VAL A 172 -10.66 8.32 -1.81
C VAL A 172 -11.65 9.49 -1.84
N LEU A 173 -12.05 9.93 -3.03
CA LEU A 173 -12.97 11.06 -3.20
C LEU A 173 -14.36 10.77 -2.63
N ASP A 174 -14.90 9.57 -2.88
CA ASP A 174 -16.17 9.13 -2.32
C ASP A 174 -16.09 9.09 -0.78
N PHE A 175 -14.99 8.58 -0.22
CA PHE A 175 -14.80 8.54 1.23
C PHE A 175 -14.72 9.94 1.84
N ILE A 176 -13.96 10.87 1.25
CA ILE A 176 -13.89 12.26 1.71
C ILE A 176 -15.29 12.90 1.66
N ALA A 177 -16.03 12.72 0.55
CA ALA A 177 -17.36 13.29 0.37
C ALA A 177 -18.40 12.80 1.40
N LEU A 178 -18.22 11.62 1.98
CA LEU A 178 -19.07 11.11 3.06
C LEU A 178 -18.78 11.77 4.43
N LYS A 179 -17.69 12.52 4.55
CA LYS A 179 -17.17 13.05 5.83
C LYS A 179 -17.17 14.59 5.90
N ILE A 180 -17.48 15.26 4.80
CA ILE A 180 -17.57 16.72 4.69
C ILE A 180 -19.00 17.18 4.42
#